data_AF-A0A7S1MVW0-F1
#
_entry.id   AF-A0A7S1MVW0-F1
#
_cell.length_a   1.000
_cell.length_b   1.000
_cell.length_c   1.000
_cell.angle_alpha   90.00
_cell.angle_beta   90.00
_cell.angle_gamma   90.00
#
_symmetry.space_group_name_H-M   'P 1'
#
loop_
_entity.id
_entity.type
_entity.pdbx_description
1 polymer ?
#
loop_
_entity_poly.entity_id
_entity_poly.type
_entity_poly.pdbx_seq_one_letter_code
_entity_poly.pdbx_strand_id
1 'polypeptide(L)'
;TKLAKSQWVSVDTTTREVDAVPDAPLRPVVHRVQGTVAQVTILRPPCVHDGKYACAEAYVIQQCQGVADASECEWKTILHLACACTHPTTPDTVQQLDKKEAEIQTGTAENFRVRAMNSLGNSPWSEVATLLPPPAAPQARVESVTAQSLGLCWECPEDYGYDVQHYHVYVRRVGT
;
A
#
# COMPACT_ATOMS: atom_id res chain seq x y z
N THR A 1 27.34 68.12 -0.66
CA THR A 1 26.10 67.36 -0.44
C THR A 1 26.12 66.13 -1.34
N LYS A 2 26.60 64.99 -0.84
CA LYS A 2 26.70 63.73 -1.62
C LYS A 2 25.46 62.88 -1.32
N LEU A 3 24.58 62.71 -2.30
CA LEU A 3 23.58 61.65 -2.30
C LEU A 3 24.12 60.53 -3.19
N ALA A 4 24.57 59.45 -2.57
CA ALA A 4 24.96 58.23 -3.27
C ALA A 4 23.70 57.59 -3.85
N LYS A 5 23.70 57.34 -5.17
CA LYS A 5 22.63 56.63 -5.87
C LYS A 5 22.56 55.21 -5.34
N SER A 6 21.43 54.83 -4.74
CA SER A 6 21.13 53.47 -4.32
C SER A 6 21.02 52.58 -5.56
N GLN A 7 21.89 51.58 -5.64
CA GLN A 7 21.89 50.55 -6.67
C GLN A 7 21.04 49.39 -6.16
N TRP A 8 20.06 48.95 -6.96
CA TRP A 8 19.29 47.75 -6.64
C TRP A 8 20.21 46.53 -6.77
N VAL A 9 20.40 45.82 -5.67
CA VAL A 9 21.02 44.49 -5.67
C VAL A 9 19.87 43.50 -5.76
N SER A 10 19.84 42.67 -6.80
CA SER A 10 18.96 41.50 -6.83
C SER A 10 19.47 40.54 -5.76
N VAL A 11 18.70 40.40 -4.68
CA VAL A 11 18.87 39.28 -3.77
C VAL A 11 18.22 38.11 -4.48
N ASP A 12 19.02 37.13 -4.91
CA ASP A 12 18.51 35.84 -5.35
C ASP A 12 17.71 35.25 -4.18
N THR A 13 16.39 35.45 -4.23
CA THR A 13 15.47 34.89 -3.26
C THR A 13 15.05 33.53 -3.78
N THR A 14 16.02 32.63 -3.92
CA THR A 14 15.72 31.21 -3.98
C THR A 14 15.30 30.76 -2.58
N THR A 15 14.16 30.07 -2.54
CA THR A 15 13.46 29.46 -1.39
C THR A 15 12.50 30.32 -0.57
N ARG A 16 11.27 30.51 -1.06
CA ARG A 16 10.08 30.62 -0.19
C ARG A 16 8.79 30.23 -0.92
N GLU A 17 8.53 28.92 -1.03
CA GLU A 17 7.21 28.26 -0.97
C GLU A 17 7.39 26.75 -1.27
N VAL A 18 8.09 26.08 -0.36
CA VAL A 18 7.91 24.64 -0.13
C VAL A 18 7.38 24.59 1.32
N ASP A 19 6.43 23.71 1.64
CA ASP A 19 5.96 23.36 3.01
C ASP A 19 4.54 23.82 3.46
N ALA A 20 3.53 23.87 2.58
CA ALA A 20 2.12 24.13 2.95
C ALA A 20 1.19 22.90 2.89
N VAL A 21 1.46 21.94 2.00
CA VAL A 21 0.71 20.67 1.91
C VAL A 21 1.41 19.57 2.72
N PRO A 22 0.72 18.50 3.13
CA PRO A 22 1.36 17.43 3.88
C PRO A 22 2.37 16.67 3.02
N ASP A 23 3.28 15.96 3.68
CA ASP A 23 4.19 15.05 3.01
C ASP A 23 3.47 13.81 2.46
N ALA A 24 4.06 13.23 1.42
CA ALA A 24 3.60 11.95 0.90
C ALA A 24 3.70 10.88 2.00
N PRO A 25 2.63 10.08 2.22
CA PRO A 25 2.70 8.98 3.16
C PRO A 25 3.67 7.91 2.66
N LEU A 26 4.19 7.11 3.60
CA LEU A 26 4.96 5.91 3.26
C LEU A 26 4.10 4.94 2.46
N ARG A 27 4.77 4.00 1.78
CA ARG A 27 4.12 2.88 1.10
C ARG A 27 3.15 2.20 2.08
N PRO A 28 1.86 2.06 1.72
CA PRO A 28 0.90 1.40 2.60
C PRO A 28 1.26 -0.08 2.74
N VAL A 29 0.96 -0.66 3.90
CA VAL A 29 1.07 -2.10 4.10
C VAL A 29 -0.26 -2.73 3.76
N VAL A 30 -0.27 -3.66 2.80
CA VAL A 30 -1.49 -4.34 2.35
C VAL A 30 -1.34 -5.83 2.58
N HIS A 31 -2.35 -6.44 3.20
CA HIS A 31 -2.42 -7.90 3.32
C HIS A 31 -3.84 -8.39 3.05
N ARG A 32 -3.93 -9.57 2.44
CA ARG A 32 -5.21 -10.25 2.20
C ARG A 32 -5.75 -10.79 3.53
N VAL A 33 -6.99 -10.43 3.86
CA VAL A 33 -7.71 -10.93 5.06
C VAL A 33 -8.61 -12.10 4.69
N GLN A 34 -9.31 -11.99 3.55
CA GLN A 34 -10.17 -13.03 2.98
C GLN A 34 -10.03 -13.02 1.45
N GLY A 35 -10.63 -14.02 0.78
CA GLY A 35 -10.55 -14.17 -0.68
C GLY A 35 -10.80 -12.86 -1.45
N THR A 36 -11.78 -12.07 -1.02
CA THR A 36 -12.20 -10.81 -1.66
C THR A 36 -11.97 -9.57 -0.80
N VAL A 37 -11.20 -9.68 0.30
CA VAL A 37 -10.99 -8.54 1.23
C VAL A 37 -9.50 -8.40 1.57
N ALA A 38 -8.96 -7.20 1.36
CA ALA A 38 -7.64 -6.79 1.81
C ALA A 38 -7.75 -5.77 2.96
N GLN A 39 -6.81 -5.82 3.90
CA GLN A 39 -6.60 -4.76 4.88
C GLN A 39 -5.44 -3.88 4.41
N VAL A 40 -5.78 -2.63 4.07
CA VAL A 40 -4.84 -1.56 3.77
C VAL A 40 -4.52 -0.83 5.05
N THR A 41 -3.24 -0.66 5.32
CA THR A 41 -2.70 -0.06 6.52
C THR A 41 -1.89 1.17 6.13
N ILE A 42 -2.29 2.33 6.64
CA ILE A 42 -1.60 3.60 6.39
C ILE A 42 -0.58 3.85 7.50
N LEU A 43 0.66 4.15 7.10
CA LEU A 43 1.71 4.62 8.00
C LEU A 43 1.77 6.15 7.90
N ARG A 44 1.43 6.84 9.00
CA ARG A 44 1.42 8.31 9.04
C ARG A 44 2.85 8.84 9.16
N PRO A 45 3.31 9.76 8.28
CA PRO A 45 4.58 10.44 8.48
C PRO A 45 4.52 11.33 9.74
N PRO A 46 5.65 11.56 10.43
CA PRO A 46 5.68 12.42 11.61
C PRO A 46 5.22 13.85 11.26
N CYS A 47 4.25 14.35 12.01
CA CYS A 47 3.76 15.71 11.88
C CYS A 47 4.70 16.65 12.64
N VAL A 48 5.79 17.12 12.01
CA VAL A 48 6.75 18.00 12.70
C VAL A 48 6.14 19.39 12.89
N HIS A 49 5.70 19.66 14.12
CA HIS A 49 5.46 21.03 14.59
C HIS A 49 6.81 21.78 14.57
N ASP A 50 6.81 23.06 14.17
CA ASP A 50 7.98 23.96 13.95
C ASP A 50 8.35 24.20 12.48
N GLY A 51 7.37 24.06 11.58
CA GLY A 51 7.37 24.77 10.30
C GLY A 51 8.11 24.09 9.16
N LYS A 52 8.27 22.76 9.20
CA LYS A 52 8.77 21.98 8.05
C LYS A 52 7.68 21.17 7.32
N TYR A 53 6.61 20.74 8.00
CA TYR A 53 5.55 19.94 7.37
C TYR A 53 4.15 20.29 7.88
N ALA A 54 3.18 20.38 6.97
CA ALA A 54 1.79 20.57 7.32
C ALA A 54 1.13 19.25 7.74
N CYS A 55 0.27 19.29 8.75
CA CYS A 55 -0.47 18.11 9.20
C CYS A 55 -1.49 17.67 8.15
N ALA A 56 -1.65 16.35 7.99
CA ALA A 56 -2.74 15.80 7.22
C ALA A 56 -4.06 15.98 7.99
N GLU A 57 -5.10 16.46 7.32
CA GLU A 57 -6.48 16.47 7.83
C GLU A 57 -7.22 15.19 7.38
N ALA A 58 -6.80 14.62 6.24
CA ALA A 58 -7.29 13.33 5.80
C ALA A 58 -6.29 12.55 4.94
N TYR A 59 -6.56 11.26 4.74
CA TYR A 59 -5.90 10.41 3.77
C TYR A 59 -6.88 9.90 2.72
N VAL A 60 -6.43 9.87 1.47
CA VAL A 60 -7.18 9.31 0.34
C VAL A 60 -6.51 8.03 -0.11
N ILE A 61 -7.28 6.95 -0.18
CA ILE A 61 -6.82 5.67 -0.72
C ILE A 61 -7.38 5.52 -2.14
N GLN A 62 -6.50 5.22 -3.08
CA GLN A 62 -6.87 4.75 -4.41
C GLN A 62 -6.50 3.29 -4.59
N GLN A 63 -7.37 2.59 -5.29
CA GLN A 63 -7.22 1.21 -5.68
C GLN A 63 -7.27 1.10 -7.21
N CYS A 64 -6.49 0.16 -7.71
CA CYS A 64 -6.45 -0.27 -9.08
C CYS A 64 -6.55 -1.82 -9.07
N GLN A 65 -7.54 -2.38 -9.75
CA GLN A 65 -7.83 -3.82 -9.71
C GLN A 65 -7.43 -4.50 -11.02
N GLY A 66 -7.06 -5.77 -10.95
CA GLY A 66 -6.99 -6.63 -12.15
C GLY A 66 -5.69 -6.56 -12.94
N VAL A 67 -4.71 -5.75 -12.54
CA VAL A 67 -3.45 -5.56 -13.28
C VAL A 67 -2.25 -5.61 -12.35
N ALA A 68 -1.15 -6.22 -12.81
CA ALA A 68 0.09 -6.28 -12.05
C ALA A 68 0.90 -4.96 -12.18
N ASP A 69 0.89 -4.36 -13.37
CA ASP A 69 1.52 -3.06 -13.61
C ASP A 69 0.53 -1.92 -13.32
N ALA A 70 0.85 -1.12 -12.31
CA ALA A 70 0.02 -0.01 -11.87
C ALA A 70 0.06 1.21 -12.82
N SER A 71 1.00 1.25 -13.78
CA SER A 71 1.14 2.34 -14.76
C SER A 71 0.04 2.35 -15.82
N GLU A 72 -0.55 1.20 -16.12
CA GLU A 72 -1.60 1.03 -17.13
C GLU A 72 -3.03 1.11 -16.53
N CYS A 73 -3.15 1.44 -15.25
CA CYS A 73 -4.38 1.20 -14.51
C CYS A 73 -5.29 2.41 -14.31
N GLU A 74 -6.60 2.15 -14.31
CA GLU A 74 -7.62 3.11 -13.90
C GLU A 74 -7.74 3.14 -12.36
N TRP A 75 -7.30 4.24 -11.76
CA TRP A 75 -7.33 4.43 -10.31
C TRP A 75 -8.68 4.92 -9.82
N LYS A 76 -9.30 4.15 -8.92
CA LYS A 76 -10.55 4.53 -8.25
C LYS A 76 -10.30 4.91 -6.80
N THR A 77 -10.86 6.03 -6.36
CA THR A 77 -10.87 6.39 -4.94
C THR A 77 -11.84 5.50 -4.19
N ILE A 78 -11.34 4.78 -3.19
CA ILE A 78 -12.14 3.85 -2.39
C ILE A 78 -12.44 4.37 -0.99
N LEU A 79 -11.66 5.34 -0.50
CA LEU A 79 -11.87 5.85 0.85
C LEU A 79 -11.23 7.22 1.10
N HIS A 80 -11.88 7.98 1.98
CA HIS A 80 -11.33 9.15 2.67
C HIS A 80 -11.34 8.89 4.18
N LEU A 81 -10.18 9.04 4.82
CA LEU A 81 -10.05 8.92 6.26
C LEU A 81 -9.73 10.27 6.87
N ALA A 82 -10.62 10.80 7.70
CA ALA A 82 -10.30 11.96 8.52
C ALA A 82 -9.26 11.58 9.59
N CYS A 83 -8.24 12.42 9.78
CA CYS A 83 -7.28 12.29 10.86
C CYS A 83 -7.18 13.59 11.65
N ALA A 84 -7.27 13.49 12.97
CA ALA A 84 -6.95 14.57 13.87
C ALA A 84 -5.49 14.37 14.32
N CYS A 85 -4.57 15.17 13.78
CA CYS A 85 -3.18 15.14 14.20
C CYS A 85 -3.05 15.69 15.63
N THR A 86 -2.44 14.92 16.52
CA THR A 86 -2.11 15.37 17.89
C THR A 86 -0.71 15.98 18.01
N HIS A 87 -0.03 16.18 16.88
CA HIS A 87 1.35 16.70 16.78
C HIS A 87 2.38 15.94 17.64
N PRO A 88 2.55 14.61 17.47
CA PRO A 88 3.57 13.88 18.21
C PRO A 88 4.98 14.34 17.77
N THR A 89 5.84 14.67 18.74
CA THR A 89 7.20 15.19 18.54
C THR A 89 8.26 14.11 18.26
N THR A 90 7.86 12.84 18.31
CA THR A 90 8.64 11.68 17.88
C THR A 90 7.82 10.87 16.89
N PRO A 91 8.42 10.06 15.99
CA PRO A 91 7.69 9.07 15.24
C PRO A 91 7.11 8.06 16.25
N ASP A 92 5.88 8.32 16.66
CA ASP A 92 5.10 7.34 17.41
C ASP A 92 4.79 6.23 16.41
N THR A 93 5.70 5.25 16.36
CA THR A 93 5.26 3.91 16.00
C THR A 93 4.39 3.56 17.18
N VAL A 94 3.05 3.66 17.09
CA VAL A 94 2.05 2.91 17.91
C VAL A 94 0.67 3.61 17.96
N GLN A 95 -0.38 2.79 17.72
CA GLN A 95 -1.79 2.83 18.19
C GLN A 95 -2.92 3.13 17.23
N GLN A 96 -2.66 3.65 16.02
CA GLN A 96 -3.76 3.90 15.08
C GLN A 96 -3.29 3.72 13.64
N LEU A 97 -2.75 2.52 13.34
CA LEU A 97 -2.76 2.06 11.95
C LEU A 97 -4.23 2.11 11.54
N ASP A 98 -4.62 3.12 10.76
CA ASP A 98 -5.95 3.17 10.21
C ASP A 98 -6.06 2.02 9.21
N LYS A 99 -6.48 0.88 9.74
CA LYS A 99 -6.73 -0.35 9.01
C LYS A 99 -8.04 -0.17 8.29
N LYS A 100 -8.02 -0.34 6.98
CA LYS A 100 -9.21 -0.23 6.15
C LYS A 100 -9.34 -1.45 5.28
N GLU A 101 -10.53 -2.02 5.33
CA GLU A 101 -10.90 -3.13 4.48
C GLU A 101 -11.25 -2.58 3.09
N ALA A 102 -10.61 -3.14 2.08
CA ALA A 102 -10.86 -2.85 0.68
C ALA A 102 -11.32 -4.15 0.01
N GLU A 103 -12.36 -4.05 -0.80
CA GLU A 103 -12.80 -5.15 -1.65
C GLU A 103 -11.78 -5.37 -2.76
N ILE A 104 -11.36 -6.62 -2.95
CA ILE A 104 -10.39 -7.04 -3.97
C ILE A 104 -10.95 -8.17 -4.81
N GLN A 105 -10.43 -8.33 -6.02
CA GLN A 105 -10.77 -9.47 -6.84
C GLN A 105 -9.92 -10.70 -6.49
N THR A 106 -10.49 -11.88 -6.70
CA THR A 106 -9.79 -13.15 -6.52
C THR A 106 -8.98 -13.48 -7.76
N GLY A 107 -7.75 -13.97 -7.59
CA GLY A 107 -6.93 -14.46 -8.71
C GLY A 107 -6.27 -13.36 -9.55
N THR A 108 -6.36 -12.10 -9.13
CA THR A 108 -5.72 -10.96 -9.80
C THR A 108 -4.83 -10.18 -8.84
N ALA A 109 -3.91 -9.41 -9.42
CA ALA A 109 -3.12 -8.42 -8.71
C ALA A 109 -3.94 -7.16 -8.43
N GLU A 110 -3.69 -6.56 -7.27
CA GLU A 110 -4.44 -5.43 -6.74
C GLU A 110 -3.46 -4.37 -6.25
N ASN A 111 -3.56 -3.16 -6.78
CA ASN A 111 -2.64 -2.06 -6.48
C ASN A 111 -3.29 -1.00 -5.61
N PHE A 112 -2.53 -0.49 -4.65
CA PHE A 112 -2.97 0.53 -3.71
C PHE A 112 -1.96 1.66 -3.62
N ARG A 113 -2.45 2.89 -3.55
CA ARG A 113 -1.66 4.07 -3.22
C ARG A 113 -2.43 5.00 -2.31
N VAL A 114 -1.70 5.79 -1.53
CA VAL A 114 -2.29 6.69 -0.54
C VAL A 114 -1.68 8.07 -0.70
N ARG A 115 -2.46 9.12 -0.44
CA ARG A 115 -1.94 10.48 -0.28
C ARG A 115 -2.56 11.13 0.94
N ALA A 116 -1.85 12.09 1.52
CA ALA A 116 -2.36 12.96 2.55
C ALA A 116 -3.00 14.21 1.93
N MET A 117 -3.97 14.80 2.63
CA MET A 117 -4.61 16.04 2.23
C MET A 117 -4.86 16.94 3.43
N ASN A 118 -4.81 18.24 3.20
CA ASN A 118 -5.27 19.27 4.13
C ASN A 118 -6.03 20.36 3.34
N SER A 119 -6.51 21.38 4.04
CA SER A 119 -7.19 22.54 3.45
C SER A 119 -6.36 23.29 2.40
N LEU A 120 -5.03 23.16 2.42
CA LEU A 120 -4.11 23.82 1.49
C LEU A 120 -3.84 22.97 0.23
N GLY A 121 -4.12 21.67 0.27
CA GLY A 121 -4.01 20.80 -0.90
C GLY A 121 -3.67 19.35 -0.59
N ASN A 122 -3.20 18.66 -1.62
CA ASN A 122 -2.85 17.23 -1.55
C ASN A 122 -1.34 17.04 -1.60
N SER A 123 -0.84 16.08 -0.84
CA SER A 123 0.51 15.56 -1.00
C SER A 123 0.65 14.84 -2.37
N PRO A 124 1.89 14.58 -2.82
CA PRO A 124 2.14 13.52 -3.79
C PRO A 124 1.60 12.17 -3.29
N TRP A 125 1.39 11.24 -4.21
CA TRP A 125 1.03 9.86 -3.88
C TRP A 125 2.22 9.12 -3.27
N SER A 126 1.94 8.15 -2.39
CA SER A 126 2.90 7.17 -1.92
C SER A 126 3.42 6.30 -3.07
N GLU A 127 4.48 5.53 -2.79
CA GLU A 127 4.77 4.35 -3.59
C GLU A 127 3.56 3.41 -3.63
N VAL A 128 3.42 2.67 -4.74
CA VAL A 128 2.36 1.69 -4.92
C VAL A 128 2.67 0.44 -4.11
N ALA A 129 1.68 -0.06 -3.39
CA ALA A 129 1.70 -1.40 -2.81
C ALA A 129 0.87 -2.34 -3.70
N THR A 130 1.49 -3.43 -4.13
CA THR A 130 0.84 -4.46 -4.95
C THR A 130 0.57 -5.68 -4.10
N LEU A 131 -0.70 -6.10 -4.05
CA LEU A 131 -1.14 -7.35 -3.46
C LEU A 131 -1.36 -8.36 -4.59
N LEU A 132 -0.50 -9.35 -4.68
CA LEU A 132 -0.61 -10.42 -5.68
C LEU A 132 -1.61 -11.48 -5.20
N PRO A 133 -2.19 -12.27 -6.12
CA PRO A 133 -3.06 -13.39 -5.75
C PRO A 133 -2.26 -14.49 -5.03
N PRO A 134 -2.92 -15.32 -4.20
CA PRO A 134 -2.27 -16.50 -3.64
C PRO A 134 -1.87 -17.47 -4.76
N PRO A 135 -0.88 -18.35 -4.52
CA PRO A 135 -0.53 -19.40 -5.47
C PRO A 135 -1.75 -20.22 -5.86
N ALA A 136 -1.83 -20.61 -7.13
CA ALA A 136 -2.92 -21.45 -7.62
C ALA A 136 -2.91 -22.83 -6.93
N ALA A 137 -4.06 -23.50 -6.97
CA ALA A 137 -4.15 -24.86 -6.42
C ALA A 137 -3.29 -25.82 -7.25
N PRO A 138 -2.44 -26.66 -6.63
CA PRO A 138 -1.67 -27.66 -7.35
C PRO A 138 -2.61 -28.70 -7.98
N GLN A 139 -2.33 -29.07 -9.23
CA GLN A 139 -3.07 -30.12 -9.93
C GLN A 139 -2.43 -31.48 -9.64
N ALA A 140 -2.89 -32.14 -8.59
CA ALA A 140 -2.42 -33.46 -8.21
C ALA A 140 -2.99 -34.56 -9.11
N ARG A 141 -2.11 -35.46 -9.56
CA ARG A 141 -2.47 -36.70 -10.26
C ARG A 141 -2.00 -37.90 -9.45
N VAL A 142 -2.79 -38.97 -9.50
CA VAL A 142 -2.41 -40.26 -8.93
C VAL A 142 -1.48 -40.95 -9.90
N GLU A 143 -0.27 -41.24 -9.44
CA GLU A 143 0.74 -41.93 -10.22
C GLU A 143 0.71 -43.43 -9.97
N SER A 144 0.43 -43.84 -8.73
CA SER A 144 0.34 -45.25 -8.37
C SER A 144 -0.62 -45.49 -7.20
N VAL A 145 -1.23 -46.66 -7.20
CA VAL A 145 -2.10 -47.12 -6.11
C VAL A 145 -1.68 -48.54 -5.73
N THR A 146 -1.47 -48.78 -4.45
CA THR A 146 -1.32 -50.12 -3.89
C THR A 146 -2.35 -50.33 -2.77
N ALA A 147 -2.40 -51.54 -2.21
CA ALA A 147 -3.24 -51.81 -1.04
C ALA A 147 -2.88 -50.96 0.20
N GLN A 148 -1.67 -50.38 0.24
CA GLN A 148 -1.12 -49.70 1.42
C GLN A 148 -0.62 -48.27 1.14
N SER A 149 -0.46 -47.88 -0.12
CA SER A 149 0.14 -46.61 -0.52
C SER A 149 -0.56 -45.96 -1.71
N LEU A 150 -0.45 -44.64 -1.77
CA LEU A 150 -0.91 -43.80 -2.87
C LEU A 150 0.25 -42.89 -3.28
N GLY A 151 0.70 -43.00 -4.53
CA GLY A 151 1.67 -42.08 -5.13
C GLY A 151 0.94 -40.89 -5.74
N LEU A 152 1.30 -39.67 -5.32
CA LEU A 152 0.77 -38.43 -5.86
C LEU A 152 1.91 -37.60 -6.42
N CYS A 153 1.70 -36.99 -7.58
CA CYS A 153 2.59 -35.97 -8.13
C CYS A 153 1.78 -34.78 -8.66
N TRP A 154 2.39 -33.61 -8.66
CA TRP A 154 1.86 -32.37 -9.20
C TRP A 154 3.00 -31.51 -9.72
N GLU A 155 2.67 -30.55 -10.57
CA GLU A 155 3.59 -29.50 -11.00
C GLU A 155 3.49 -28.30 -10.06
N CYS A 156 4.52 -27.44 -10.07
CA CYS A 156 4.45 -26.18 -9.35
C CYS A 156 3.28 -25.36 -9.94
N PRO A 157 2.29 -24.96 -9.12
CA PRO A 157 1.21 -24.12 -9.60
C PRO A 157 1.75 -22.73 -9.96
N GLU A 158 0.94 -21.95 -10.69
CA GLU A 158 1.19 -20.52 -10.89
C GLU A 158 1.34 -19.84 -9.54
N ASP A 159 2.49 -19.22 -9.33
CA ASP A 159 2.92 -18.68 -8.05
C ASP A 159 2.88 -17.13 -8.02
N TYR A 160 2.56 -16.54 -9.18
CA TYR A 160 2.40 -15.11 -9.40
C TYR A 160 3.59 -14.29 -8.91
N GLY A 161 4.80 -14.86 -8.92
CA GLY A 161 6.03 -14.20 -8.49
C GLY A 161 6.37 -14.37 -7.01
N TYR A 162 5.65 -15.22 -6.27
CA TYR A 162 6.04 -15.64 -4.93
C TYR A 162 6.50 -17.09 -4.93
N ASP A 163 7.69 -17.38 -4.41
CA ASP A 163 8.15 -18.77 -4.30
C ASP A 163 7.23 -19.62 -3.41
N VAL A 164 6.72 -20.74 -3.96
CA VAL A 164 5.95 -21.73 -3.20
C VAL A 164 6.82 -22.38 -2.13
N GLN A 165 6.48 -22.15 -0.85
CA GLN A 165 7.30 -22.59 0.28
C GLN A 165 7.04 -24.06 0.69
N HIS A 166 5.78 -24.50 0.69
CA HIS A 166 5.39 -25.86 1.09
C HIS A 166 4.00 -26.24 0.55
N TYR A 167 3.71 -27.54 0.50
CA TYR A 167 2.41 -28.10 0.11
C TYR A 167 1.74 -28.80 1.29
N HIS A 168 0.43 -28.64 1.44
CA HIS A 168 -0.36 -29.40 2.41
C HIS A 168 -1.14 -30.51 1.71
N VAL A 169 -1.00 -31.75 2.17
CA VAL A 169 -1.70 -32.92 1.64
C VAL A 169 -2.52 -33.56 2.75
N TYR A 170 -3.83 -33.68 2.55
CA TYR A 170 -4.76 -34.29 3.49
C TYR A 170 -5.39 -35.53 2.87
N VAL A 171 -5.47 -36.63 3.62
CA VAL A 171 -6.09 -37.88 3.18
C VAL A 171 -7.29 -38.18 4.06
N ARG A 172 -8.46 -38.41 3.46
CA ARG A 172 -9.66 -38.88 4.17
C ARG A 172 -10.00 -40.28 3.71
N ARG A 173 -10.04 -41.25 4.65
CA ARG A 173 -10.57 -42.58 4.38
C ARG A 173 -12.10 -42.50 4.40
N VAL A 174 -12.73 -42.92 3.31
CA VAL A 174 -14.19 -43.09 3.25
C VAL A 174 -14.44 -44.57 3.47
N GLY A 175 -15.06 -44.91 4.60
CA GLY A 175 -15.47 -46.29 4.88
C GLY A 175 -16.62 -46.68 3.95
N THR A 176 -16.53 -47.89 3.39
CA THR A 176 -17.62 -48.56 2.66
C THR A 176 -18.56 -49.26 3.63
#